data_AF-A0A6G0VJ91-F1
#
_entry.id   AF-A0A6G0VJ91-F1
#
_cell.length_a   1.000
_cell.length_b   1.000
_cell.length_c   1.000
_cell.angle_alpha   90.00
_cell.angle_beta   90.00
_cell.angle_gamma   90.00
#
_symmetry.space_group_name_H-M   'P 1'
#
loop_
_entity.id
_entity.type
_entity.pdbx_description
1 polymer ?
#
loop_
_entity_poly.entity_id
_entity_poly.type
_entity_poly.pdbx_seq_one_letter_code
_entity_poly.pdbx_strand_id
1 'polypeptide(L)'
;MYCVSILIALQIVKVVFSYGLPLCKFFQKNDIDLKEAVQLAECNVSMLEDLRQNIEKEFKSMNRYNILDINISIKRIVKKQANRANIFTEDKTIQPENYYRITIAIPYIDSFIINLKERFLIPKNILKGFQCIFSGNIDFQEFEELLHFYLDTDVQTVIAELKIWQSKLNLTNQHPTIAIDALKLCNSSIFPNVYQLLKILCTLPVSTSTPERTFSCLKRLKTYLRNTMAETRLNGLT
;
A
#
# COMPACT_ATOMS: atom_id res chain seq x y z
N MET A 1 24.41 25.27 -5.89
CA MET A 1 23.62 25.44 -4.65
C MET A 1 22.53 24.38 -4.65
N TYR A 2 22.80 23.20 -4.07
CA TYR A 2 21.76 22.18 -3.90
C TYR A 2 20.63 22.80 -3.08
N CYS A 3 19.37 22.65 -3.52
CA CYS A 3 18.24 23.16 -2.75
C CYS A 3 18.17 22.38 -1.45
N VAL A 4 18.50 23.03 -0.32
CA VAL A 4 18.38 22.49 1.06
C VAL A 4 17.07 21.74 1.29
N SER A 5 15.98 22.22 0.68
CA SER A 5 14.67 21.56 0.72
C SER A 5 14.65 20.14 0.14
N ILE A 6 15.42 19.87 -0.92
CA ILE A 6 15.51 18.53 -1.55
C ILE A 6 16.25 17.56 -0.63
N LEU A 7 17.35 18.01 0.00
CA LEU A 7 18.13 17.18 0.92
C LEU A 7 17.29 16.78 2.14
N ILE A 8 16.56 17.75 2.72
CA ILE A 8 15.66 17.49 3.84
C ILE A 8 14.52 16.56 3.42
N ALA A 9 13.92 16.79 2.26
CA ALA A 9 12.89 15.89 1.72
C ALA A 9 13.43 14.46 1.54
N LEU A 10 14.63 14.29 0.99
CA LEU A 10 15.26 12.98 0.82
C LEU A 10 15.47 12.26 2.16
N GLN A 11 15.89 12.99 3.20
CA GLN A 11 16.09 12.43 4.53
C GLN A 11 14.77 11.96 5.14
N ILE A 12 13.71 12.77 5.02
CA ILE A 12 12.36 12.40 5.49
C ILE A 12 11.88 11.15 4.74
N VAL A 13 12.02 11.12 3.41
CA VAL A 13 11.65 9.99 2.56
C VAL A 13 12.40 8.72 2.99
N LYS A 14 13.71 8.82 3.23
CA LYS A 14 14.53 7.69 3.68
C LYS A 14 13.98 7.08 4.97
N VAL A 15 13.62 7.93 5.95
CA VAL A 15 13.10 7.46 7.23
C VAL A 15 11.72 6.83 7.05
N VAL A 16 10.78 7.51 6.39
CA VAL A 16 9.43 6.97 6.16
C VAL A 16 9.48 5.65 5.37
N PHE A 17 10.35 5.54 4.36
CA PHE A 17 10.53 4.29 3.61
C PHE A 17 11.20 3.19 4.42
N SER A 18 11.97 3.51 5.45
CA SER A 18 12.52 2.48 6.34
C SER A 18 11.42 1.77 7.13
N TYR A 19 10.37 2.50 7.53
CA TYR A 19 9.17 1.91 8.13
C TYR A 19 8.43 1.03 7.13
N GLY A 20 8.22 1.50 5.89
CA GLY A 20 7.52 0.73 4.86
C GLY A 20 8.28 -0.48 4.29
N LEU A 21 9.59 -0.59 4.53
CA LEU A 21 10.45 -1.62 3.93
C LEU A 21 10.03 -3.07 4.24
N PRO A 22 9.69 -3.45 5.48
CA PRO A 22 9.24 -4.81 5.80
C PRO A 22 7.96 -5.17 5.03
N LEU A 23 7.03 -4.22 4.92
CA LEU A 23 5.78 -4.40 4.17
C LEU A 23 6.05 -4.61 2.68
N CYS A 24 6.94 -3.81 2.09
CA CYS A 24 7.35 -4.00 0.69
C CYS A 24 8.00 -5.37 0.46
N LYS A 25 8.86 -5.84 1.37
CA LYS A 25 9.49 -7.17 1.27
C LYS A 25 8.46 -8.28 1.38
N PHE A 26 7.46 -8.13 2.26
CA PHE A 26 6.38 -9.09 2.42
C PHE A 26 5.58 -9.26 1.12
N PHE A 27 5.16 -8.14 0.51
CA PHE A 27 4.42 -8.15 -0.76
C PHE A 27 5.22 -8.60 -1.99
N GLN A 28 6.54 -8.75 -1.86
CA GLN A 28 7.38 -9.26 -2.94
C GLN A 28 7.56 -10.79 -2.89
N LYS A 29 7.07 -11.45 -1.85
CA LYS A 29 7.05 -12.92 -1.76
C LYS A 29 6.00 -13.50 -2.72
N ASN A 30 6.22 -14.74 -3.16
CA ASN A 30 5.29 -15.45 -4.05
C ASN A 30 4.10 -16.04 -3.27
N ASP A 31 4.33 -16.41 -2.00
CA ASP A 31 3.33 -16.96 -1.11
C ASP A 31 2.96 -15.88 -0.08
N ILE A 32 1.86 -15.18 -0.34
CA ILE A 32 1.38 -14.07 0.52
C ILE A 32 0.16 -14.57 1.29
N ASP A 33 0.30 -14.71 2.61
CA ASP A 33 -0.87 -14.83 3.48
C ASP A 33 -1.50 -13.44 3.62
N LEU A 34 -2.74 -13.35 3.18
CA LEU A 34 -3.55 -12.15 3.20
C LEU A 34 -3.74 -11.60 4.62
N LYS A 35 -3.93 -12.49 5.60
CA LYS A 35 -4.16 -12.09 7.00
C LYS A 35 -2.92 -11.43 7.58
N GLU A 36 -1.76 -12.06 7.37
CA GLU A 36 -0.47 -11.52 7.80
C GLU A 36 -0.16 -10.20 7.07
N ALA A 37 -0.50 -10.08 5.78
CA ALA A 37 -0.34 -8.84 5.01
C ALA A 37 -1.11 -7.66 5.62
N VAL A 38 -2.38 -7.87 5.96
CA VAL A 38 -3.24 -6.83 6.54
C VAL A 38 -2.75 -6.44 7.93
N GLN A 39 -2.41 -7.41 8.78
CA GLN A 39 -1.88 -7.14 10.11
C GLN A 39 -0.57 -6.34 10.05
N LEU A 40 0.33 -6.70 9.14
CA LEU A 40 1.60 -6.02 8.98
C LEU A 40 1.41 -4.59 8.42
N ALA A 41 0.41 -4.38 7.56
CA ALA A 41 0.01 -3.05 7.11
C ALA A 41 -0.56 -2.19 8.26
N GLU A 42 -1.38 -2.77 9.15
CA GLU A 42 -1.90 -2.09 10.34
C GLU A 42 -0.79 -1.67 11.30
N CYS A 43 0.15 -2.58 11.60
CA CYS A 43 1.31 -2.26 12.41
C CYS A 43 2.14 -1.12 11.78
N ASN A 44 2.30 -1.12 10.46
CA ASN A 44 3.00 -0.05 9.74
C ASN A 44 2.30 1.30 9.90
N VAL A 45 0.98 1.33 9.70
CA VAL A 45 0.18 2.55 9.83
C VAL A 45 0.27 3.09 11.26
N SER A 46 0.11 2.23 12.28
CA SER A 46 0.24 2.62 13.68
C SER A 46 1.61 3.23 13.99
N MET A 47 2.70 2.61 13.53
CA MET A 47 4.06 3.13 13.77
C MET A 47 4.29 4.49 13.09
N LEU A 48 3.69 4.71 11.91
CA LEU A 48 3.76 5.99 11.21
C LEU A 48 2.91 7.07 11.90
N GLU A 49 1.78 6.70 12.48
CA GLU A 49 0.97 7.59 13.32
C GLU A 49 1.73 8.00 14.59
N ASP A 50 2.42 7.06 15.23
CA ASP A 50 3.29 7.34 16.39
C ASP A 50 4.46 8.26 16.01
N LEU A 51 5.07 8.05 14.84
CA LEU A 51 6.08 8.95 14.28
C LEU A 51 5.50 10.35 14.04
N ARG A 52 4.26 10.42 13.54
CA ARG A 52 3.57 11.68 13.27
C ARG A 52 3.23 12.44 14.56
N GLN A 53 2.89 11.74 15.64
CA GLN A 53 2.67 12.33 16.97
C GLN A 53 3.98 12.82 17.59
N ASN A 54 5.07 12.07 17.45
CA ASN A 54 6.39 12.40 18.00
C ASN A 54 7.29 13.20 17.06
N ILE A 55 6.72 13.84 16.03
CA ILE A 55 7.46 14.43 14.92
C ILE A 55 8.47 15.51 15.36
N GLU A 56 8.27 16.16 16.50
CA GLU A 56 9.21 17.17 17.01
C GLU A 56 10.54 16.55 17.47
N LYS A 57 10.47 15.40 18.14
CA LYS A 57 11.65 14.66 18.59
C LYS A 57 12.30 13.95 17.42
N GLU A 58 11.50 13.33 16.57
CA GLU A 58 11.98 12.60 15.41
C GLU A 58 12.60 13.52 14.36
N PHE A 59 12.00 14.67 14.07
CA PHE A 59 12.60 15.61 13.12
C PHE A 59 13.98 16.11 13.60
N LYS A 60 14.14 16.35 14.90
CA LYS A 60 15.45 16.70 15.50
C LYS A 60 16.45 15.54 15.39
N SER A 61 16.02 14.29 15.55
CA SER A 61 16.89 13.11 15.39
C SER A 61 17.32 12.94 13.93
N MET A 62 16.40 13.14 12.98
CA MET A 62 16.64 13.06 11.54
C MET A 62 17.58 14.14 11.04
N ASN A 63 17.49 15.35 11.62
CA ASN A 63 18.30 16.52 11.27
C ASN A 63 19.72 16.49 11.87
N ARG A 64 20.02 15.55 12.79
CA ARG A 64 21.38 15.39 13.35
C ARG A 64 22.40 14.86 12.34
N TYR A 65 21.95 14.21 11.28
CA TYR A 65 22.85 13.77 10.21
C TYR A 65 23.15 14.96 9.31
N ASN A 66 24.14 15.77 9.72
CA ASN A 66 24.86 16.74 8.91
C ASN A 66 25.51 16.04 7.72
N ILE A 67 24.72 15.60 6.73
CA ILE A 67 25.28 14.86 5.60
C ILE A 67 26.15 15.77 4.72
N LEU A 68 26.01 17.08 4.86
CA LEU A 68 26.87 18.08 4.23
C LEU A 68 26.89 19.28 5.19
N ASP A 69 28.05 19.88 5.47
CA ASP A 69 28.21 21.14 6.24
C ASP A 69 27.49 22.33 5.58
N ILE A 70 26.16 22.23 5.46
CA ILE A 70 25.31 23.17 4.77
C ILE A 70 24.44 23.84 5.82
N ASN A 71 24.65 25.14 5.98
CA ASN A 71 23.77 25.97 6.78
C ASN A 71 22.34 25.87 6.25
N ILE A 72 21.44 25.34 7.08
CA ILE A 72 20.02 25.18 6.74
C ILE A 72 19.41 26.59 6.66
N SER A 73 19.32 27.14 5.45
CA SER A 73 18.74 28.46 5.20
C SER A 73 17.32 28.33 4.62
N ILE A 74 16.37 29.08 5.18
CA ILE A 74 15.03 29.19 4.60
C ILE A 74 15.10 30.10 3.37
N LYS A 75 14.38 29.74 2.29
CA LYS A 75 14.20 30.65 1.14
C LYS A 75 13.37 31.87 1.58
N ARG A 76 13.66 33.05 1.02
CA ARG A 76 12.96 34.31 1.34
C ARG A 76 11.44 34.15 1.46
N ILE A 77 10.90 34.58 2.60
CA ILE A 77 9.47 34.64 2.93
C ILE A 77 8.98 36.07 2.68
N VAL A 78 7.79 36.24 2.10
CA VAL A 78 7.18 37.55 1.78
C VAL A 78 5.71 37.56 2.15
N LYS A 79 5.19 38.70 2.65
CA LYS A 79 3.81 38.84 3.18
C LYS A 79 2.72 38.28 2.26
N LYS A 80 2.90 38.33 0.94
CA LYS A 80 2.05 37.62 -0.04
C LYS A 80 2.91 36.68 -0.87
N GLN A 81 2.53 35.42 -0.88
CA GLN A 81 3.13 34.39 -1.71
C GLN A 81 2.04 33.40 -2.09
N ALA A 82 1.78 33.24 -3.40
CA ALA A 82 0.68 32.40 -3.89
C ALA A 82 1.11 30.95 -4.17
N ASN A 83 2.35 30.75 -4.64
CA ASN A 83 2.82 29.47 -5.18
C ASN A 83 3.86 28.76 -4.29
N ARG A 84 4.07 29.22 -3.05
CA ARG A 84 5.00 28.59 -2.09
C ARG A 84 4.45 28.66 -0.68
N ALA A 85 4.86 27.71 0.16
CA ALA A 85 4.49 27.69 1.57
C ALA A 85 5.01 28.94 2.28
N ASN A 86 4.07 29.69 2.84
CA ASN A 86 4.28 31.00 3.45
C ASN A 86 3.85 30.94 4.91
N ILE A 87 4.63 30.22 5.71
CA ILE A 87 4.35 30.09 7.15
C ILE A 87 4.81 31.38 7.81
N PHE A 88 3.91 32.02 8.54
CA PHE A 88 4.22 33.07 9.49
C PHE A 88 3.86 32.57 10.88
N THR A 89 4.85 32.43 11.75
CA THR A 89 4.59 32.34 13.20
C THR A 89 4.51 33.77 13.73
N GLU A 90 3.70 34.00 14.77
CA GLU A 90 3.54 35.33 15.41
C GLU A 90 4.90 35.89 15.88
N ASP A 91 5.84 35.01 16.20
CA ASP A 91 7.24 35.33 16.43
C ASP A 91 8.03 35.50 15.13
N LYS A 92 8.61 36.70 14.96
CA LYS A 92 9.32 37.19 13.76
C LYS A 92 10.56 36.37 13.32
N THR A 93 10.86 35.25 13.97
CA THR A 93 12.02 34.39 13.65
C THR A 93 11.62 32.92 13.59
N ILE A 94 11.28 32.43 12.39
CA ILE A 94 11.03 31.01 12.15
C ILE A 94 12.38 30.30 12.09
N GLN A 95 12.63 29.38 13.02
CA GLN A 95 13.79 28.51 12.90
C GLN A 95 13.64 27.61 11.67
N PRO A 96 14.72 27.39 10.88
CA PRO A 96 14.67 26.56 9.67
C PRO A 96 14.06 25.17 9.89
N GLU A 97 14.32 24.58 11.06
CA GLU A 97 13.76 23.29 11.46
C GLU A 97 12.23 23.31 11.52
N ASN A 98 11.64 24.34 12.13
CA ASN A 98 10.19 24.48 12.24
C ASN A 98 9.56 24.69 10.87
N TYR A 99 10.20 25.46 9.99
CA TYR A 99 9.72 25.66 8.62
C TYR A 99 9.64 24.34 7.85
N TYR A 100 10.71 23.55 7.84
CA TYR A 100 10.74 22.30 7.06
C TYR A 100 9.90 21.18 7.68
N ARG A 101 9.78 21.14 9.01
CA ARG A 101 8.85 20.24 9.70
C ARG A 101 7.41 20.45 9.23
N ILE A 102 6.95 21.70 9.21
CA ILE A 102 5.56 22.05 8.86
C ILE A 102 5.32 21.95 7.34
N THR A 103 6.28 22.38 6.51
CA THR A 103 6.10 22.40 5.05
C THR A 103 6.33 21.07 4.35
N ILE A 104 7.25 20.24 4.85
CA ILE A 104 7.68 19.02 4.16
C ILE A 104 7.33 17.78 4.98
N ALA A 105 7.80 17.69 6.22
CA ALA A 105 7.71 16.44 6.99
C ALA A 105 6.26 16.06 7.28
N ILE A 106 5.49 16.97 7.87
CA ILE A 106 4.10 16.74 8.24
C ILE A 106 3.23 16.36 7.02
N PRO A 107 3.17 17.17 5.94
CA PRO A 107 2.34 16.85 4.79
C PRO A 107 2.72 15.53 4.10
N TYR A 108 4.02 15.22 4.06
CA TYR A 108 4.50 13.99 3.45
C TYR A 108 4.11 12.75 4.27
N ILE A 109 4.30 12.78 5.58
CA ILE A 109 3.91 11.67 6.46
C ILE A 109 2.39 11.47 6.43
N ASP A 110 1.62 12.56 6.51
CA ASP A 110 0.14 12.49 6.45
C ASP A 110 -0.32 11.89 5.12
N SER A 111 0.25 12.34 3.99
CA SER A 111 -0.05 11.76 2.68
C SER A 111 0.35 10.29 2.60
N PHE A 112 1.51 9.90 3.15
CA PHE A 112 1.96 8.52 3.12
C PHE A 112 1.04 7.60 3.95
N ILE A 113 0.63 8.05 5.14
CA ILE A 113 -0.35 7.34 5.98
C ILE A 113 -1.68 7.17 5.23
N ILE A 114 -2.22 8.25 4.65
CA ILE A 114 -3.47 8.20 3.89
C ILE A 114 -3.37 7.18 2.75
N ASN A 115 -2.32 7.24 1.94
CA ASN A 115 -2.12 6.29 0.84
C ASN A 115 -2.04 4.84 1.32
N LEU A 116 -1.38 4.57 2.46
CA LEU A 116 -1.33 3.22 3.03
C LEU A 116 -2.70 2.76 3.53
N LYS A 117 -3.46 3.64 4.21
CA LYS A 117 -4.81 3.34 4.68
C LYS A 117 -5.76 3.05 3.52
N GLU A 118 -5.76 3.91 2.50
CA GLU A 118 -6.62 3.75 1.33
C GLU A 118 -6.31 2.46 0.58
N ARG A 119 -5.03 2.14 0.43
CA ARG A 119 -4.60 0.97 -0.33
C ARG A 119 -4.79 -0.35 0.41
N PHE A 120 -4.56 -0.40 1.72
CA PHE A 120 -4.51 -1.67 2.47
C PHE A 120 -5.61 -1.84 3.51
N LEU A 121 -6.18 -0.76 4.06
CA LEU A 121 -7.22 -0.85 5.08
C LEU A 121 -8.64 -0.74 4.52
N ILE A 122 -8.87 -0.03 3.41
CA ILE A 122 -10.19 -0.03 2.74
C ILE A 122 -10.62 -1.44 2.29
N PRO A 123 -9.76 -2.27 1.67
CA PRO A 123 -10.15 -3.63 1.32
C PRO A 123 -10.33 -4.54 2.55
N LYS A 124 -9.97 -4.13 3.77
CA LYS A 124 -10.04 -4.99 4.96
C LYS A 124 -11.42 -5.60 5.16
N ASN A 125 -12.50 -4.85 4.96
CA ASN A 125 -13.86 -5.37 5.11
C ASN A 125 -14.17 -6.46 4.08
N ILE A 126 -13.74 -6.26 2.83
CA ILE A 126 -13.85 -7.27 1.78
C ILE A 126 -13.07 -8.53 2.19
N LEU A 127 -11.83 -8.36 2.67
CA LEU A 127 -10.97 -9.47 3.08
C LEU A 127 -11.52 -10.24 4.29
N LYS A 128 -12.16 -9.56 5.24
CA LYS A 128 -12.85 -10.21 6.37
C LYS A 128 -14.01 -11.09 5.90
N GLY A 129 -14.82 -10.63 4.95
CA GLY A 129 -15.88 -11.45 4.36
C GLY A 129 -15.33 -12.76 3.77
N PHE A 130 -14.16 -12.70 3.12
CA PHE A 130 -13.47 -13.89 2.60
C PHE A 130 -12.86 -14.80 3.69
N GLN A 131 -12.65 -14.31 4.94
CA GLN A 131 -12.14 -15.17 6.02
C GLN A 131 -13.11 -16.31 6.35
N CYS A 132 -14.41 -16.12 6.16
CA CYS A 132 -15.42 -17.15 6.36
C CYS A 132 -15.19 -18.41 5.51
N ILE A 133 -14.43 -18.32 4.41
CA ILE A 133 -14.08 -19.47 3.57
C ILE A 133 -13.05 -20.38 4.27
N PHE A 134 -12.21 -19.82 5.12
CA PHE A 134 -11.10 -20.51 5.80
C PHE A 134 -11.42 -20.83 7.27
N SER A 135 -12.18 -19.99 7.95
CA SER A 135 -12.57 -20.15 9.35
C SER A 135 -14.05 -20.50 9.48
N GLY A 136 -14.36 -21.48 10.34
CA GLY A 136 -15.73 -21.93 10.61
C GLY A 136 -16.64 -20.91 11.29
N ASN A 137 -16.10 -19.77 11.75
CA ASN A 137 -16.89 -18.69 12.30
C ASN A 137 -17.36 -17.79 11.16
N ILE A 138 -18.66 -17.83 10.89
CA ILE A 138 -19.30 -17.04 9.84
C ILE A 138 -19.87 -15.78 10.49
N ASP A 139 -19.25 -14.63 10.25
CA ASP A 139 -19.89 -13.34 10.51
C ASP A 139 -20.84 -13.05 9.33
N PHE A 140 -22.11 -13.45 9.50
CA PHE A 140 -23.11 -13.46 8.42
C PHE A 140 -23.31 -12.10 7.74
N GLN A 141 -23.21 -11.00 8.49
CA GLN A 141 -23.44 -9.65 7.98
C GLN A 141 -22.41 -9.24 6.91
N GLU A 142 -21.12 -9.38 7.21
CA GLU A 142 -20.04 -8.98 6.29
C GLU A 142 -19.97 -9.92 5.07
N PHE A 143 -20.36 -11.18 5.24
CA PHE A 143 -20.42 -12.14 4.15
C PHE A 143 -21.60 -11.86 3.19
N GLU A 144 -22.77 -11.49 3.70
CA GLU A 144 -23.92 -11.12 2.85
C GLU A 144 -23.63 -9.90 1.96
N GLU A 145 -22.99 -8.85 2.50
CA GLU A 145 -22.57 -7.69 1.72
C GLU A 145 -21.60 -8.07 0.59
N LEU A 146 -20.67 -9.00 0.86
CA LEU A 146 -19.74 -9.54 -0.13
C LEU A 146 -20.48 -10.32 -1.22
N LEU A 147 -21.42 -11.18 -0.84
CA LEU A 147 -22.22 -11.96 -1.78
C LEU A 147 -23.00 -11.04 -2.73
N HIS A 148 -23.68 -10.03 -2.20
CA HIS A 148 -24.42 -9.06 -3.00
C HIS A 148 -23.53 -8.25 -3.95
N PHE A 149 -22.26 -8.05 -3.62
CA PHE A 149 -21.33 -7.32 -4.48
C PHE A 149 -20.76 -8.18 -5.62
N TYR A 150 -20.46 -9.46 -5.36
CA TYR A 150 -19.71 -10.31 -6.30
C TYR A 150 -20.55 -11.37 -7.01
N LEU A 151 -21.72 -11.74 -6.49
CA LEU A 151 -22.52 -12.86 -6.99
C LEU A 151 -24.00 -12.45 -7.16
N ASP A 152 -24.54 -12.74 -8.34
CA ASP A 152 -25.97 -12.65 -8.64
C ASP A 152 -26.66 -14.00 -8.33
N THR A 153 -26.50 -14.51 -7.11
CA THR A 153 -27.03 -15.82 -6.71
C THR A 153 -27.75 -15.72 -5.37
N ASP A 154 -28.70 -16.62 -5.14
CA ASP A 154 -29.41 -16.72 -3.87
C ASP A 154 -28.44 -16.96 -2.70
N VAL A 155 -28.52 -16.08 -1.70
CA VAL A 155 -27.64 -16.04 -0.53
C VAL A 155 -27.69 -17.36 0.26
N GLN A 156 -28.89 -17.95 0.41
CA GLN A 156 -29.08 -19.21 1.13
C GLN A 156 -28.32 -20.37 0.48
N THR A 157 -28.34 -20.41 -0.86
CA THR A 157 -27.63 -21.44 -1.64
C THR A 157 -26.12 -21.37 -1.40
N VAL A 158 -25.54 -20.17 -1.42
CA VAL A 158 -24.09 -19.99 -1.20
C VAL A 158 -23.70 -20.30 0.24
N ILE A 159 -24.53 -19.92 1.23
CA ILE A 159 -24.29 -20.25 2.65
C ILE A 159 -24.32 -21.76 2.88
N ALA A 160 -25.28 -22.47 2.28
CA ALA A 160 -25.35 -23.93 2.39
C ALA A 160 -24.12 -24.61 1.79
N GLU A 161 -23.70 -24.16 0.60
CA GLU A 161 -22.50 -24.64 -0.07
C GLU A 161 -21.23 -24.41 0.78
N LEU A 162 -21.10 -23.22 1.38
CA LEU A 162 -19.98 -22.86 2.25
C LEU A 162 -19.94 -23.73 3.52
N LYS A 163 -21.09 -24.00 4.16
CA LYS A 163 -21.16 -24.90 5.32
C LYS A 163 -20.71 -26.33 4.98
N ILE A 164 -21.11 -26.84 3.82
CA ILE A 164 -20.68 -28.18 3.37
C ILE A 164 -19.18 -28.18 3.06
N TRP A 165 -18.67 -27.13 2.41
CA TRP A 165 -17.24 -26.94 2.17
C TRP A 165 -16.43 -26.96 3.48
N GLN A 166 -16.82 -26.17 4.47
CA GLN A 166 -16.17 -26.14 5.78
C GLN A 166 -16.21 -27.51 6.47
N SER A 167 -17.35 -28.21 6.42
CA SER A 167 -17.48 -29.55 6.97
C SER A 167 -16.51 -30.54 6.30
N LYS A 168 -16.37 -30.46 4.97
CA LYS A 168 -15.40 -31.27 4.21
C LYS A 168 -13.95 -30.98 4.64
N LEU A 169 -13.58 -29.71 4.83
CA LEU A 169 -12.24 -29.33 5.30
C LEU A 169 -11.95 -29.90 6.70
N ASN A 170 -12.92 -29.82 7.62
CA ASN A 170 -12.80 -30.37 8.97
C ASN A 170 -12.67 -31.90 8.95
N LEU A 171 -13.46 -32.60 8.13
CA LEU A 171 -13.40 -34.07 8.03
C LEU A 171 -12.07 -34.56 7.44
N THR A 172 -11.45 -33.77 6.56
CA THR A 172 -10.19 -34.12 5.90
C THR A 172 -8.95 -33.58 6.62
N ASN A 173 -9.12 -32.84 7.73
CA ASN A 173 -8.06 -32.09 8.42
C ASN A 173 -7.22 -31.21 7.48
N GLN A 174 -7.84 -30.66 6.43
CA GLN A 174 -7.18 -29.79 5.46
C GLN A 174 -7.58 -28.34 5.71
N HIS A 175 -6.66 -27.56 6.29
CA HIS A 175 -6.87 -26.14 6.56
C HIS A 175 -5.94 -25.28 5.72
N PRO A 176 -6.31 -24.96 4.47
CA PRO A 176 -5.49 -24.09 3.63
C PRO A 176 -5.41 -22.70 4.28
N THR A 177 -4.20 -22.19 4.47
CA THR A 177 -3.96 -20.81 4.92
C THR A 177 -3.90 -19.83 3.74
N ILE A 178 -3.56 -20.35 2.55
CA ILE A 178 -3.38 -19.57 1.33
C ILE A 178 -4.57 -19.80 0.39
N ALA A 179 -5.09 -18.72 -0.21
CA ALA A 179 -6.22 -18.77 -1.14
C ALA A 179 -5.96 -19.68 -2.35
N ILE A 180 -4.72 -19.70 -2.85
CA ILE A 180 -4.33 -20.55 -3.99
C ILE A 180 -4.43 -22.05 -3.65
N ASP A 181 -4.16 -22.44 -2.40
CA ASP A 181 -4.21 -23.83 -1.98
C ASP A 181 -5.65 -24.25 -1.71
N ALA A 182 -6.46 -23.36 -1.13
CA ALA A 182 -7.91 -23.56 -1.05
C ALA A 182 -8.54 -23.73 -2.45
N LEU A 183 -8.10 -22.95 -3.44
CA LEU A 183 -8.57 -23.05 -4.81
C LEU A 183 -8.23 -24.42 -5.45
N LYS A 184 -7.04 -24.96 -5.18
CA LYS A 184 -6.64 -26.30 -5.67
C LYS A 184 -7.44 -27.44 -5.01
N LEU A 185 -7.81 -27.27 -3.75
CA LEU A 185 -8.61 -28.24 -2.99
C LEU A 185 -10.11 -28.19 -3.36
N CYS A 186 -10.58 -27.01 -3.76
CA CYS A 186 -11.98 -26.78 -4.09
C CYS A 186 -12.32 -27.31 -5.48
N ASN A 187 -13.25 -28.26 -5.54
CA ASN A 187 -13.73 -28.81 -6.80
C ASN A 187 -14.86 -27.94 -7.36
N SER A 188 -14.63 -27.32 -8.52
CA SER A 188 -15.56 -26.40 -9.18
C SER A 188 -16.92 -27.01 -9.55
N SER A 189 -17.01 -28.33 -9.72
CA SER A 189 -18.27 -29.00 -10.05
C SER A 189 -19.14 -29.25 -8.81
N ILE A 190 -18.53 -29.33 -7.63
CA ILE A 190 -19.22 -29.60 -6.36
C ILE A 190 -19.55 -28.29 -5.65
N PHE A 191 -18.62 -27.33 -5.68
CA PHE A 191 -18.72 -26.05 -4.99
C PHE A 191 -18.51 -24.88 -5.97
N PRO A 192 -19.43 -24.64 -6.92
CA PRO A 192 -19.26 -23.62 -7.95
C PRO A 192 -19.17 -22.19 -7.40
N ASN A 193 -19.98 -21.84 -6.39
CA ASN A 193 -20.00 -20.49 -5.84
C ASN A 193 -18.78 -20.23 -4.95
N VAL A 194 -18.43 -21.18 -4.09
CA VAL A 194 -17.22 -21.09 -3.24
C VAL A 194 -15.97 -21.05 -4.11
N TYR A 195 -15.92 -21.83 -5.19
CA TYR A 195 -14.82 -21.81 -6.15
C TYR A 195 -14.70 -20.45 -6.86
N GLN A 196 -15.82 -19.84 -7.23
CA GLN A 196 -15.84 -18.50 -7.82
C GLN A 196 -15.36 -17.43 -6.83
N LEU A 197 -15.79 -17.50 -5.56
CA LEU A 197 -15.30 -16.62 -4.50
C LEU A 197 -13.80 -16.77 -4.26
N LEU A 198 -13.28 -18.01 -4.24
CA LEU A 198 -11.84 -18.27 -4.13
C LEU A 198 -11.05 -17.72 -5.32
N LYS A 199 -11.60 -17.81 -6.54
CA LYS A 199 -10.99 -17.16 -7.72
C LYS A 199 -10.94 -15.65 -7.56
N ILE A 200 -12.05 -15.03 -7.16
CA ILE A 200 -12.10 -13.58 -6.92
C ILE A 200 -11.03 -13.20 -5.90
N LEU A 201 -10.97 -13.91 -4.77
CA LEU A 201 -9.96 -13.70 -3.73
C LEU A 201 -8.53 -13.80 -4.26
N CYS A 202 -8.22 -14.78 -5.12
CA CYS A 202 -6.91 -14.93 -5.74
C CYS A 202 -6.59 -13.82 -6.76
N THR A 203 -7.60 -13.20 -7.35
CA THR A 203 -7.45 -12.10 -8.31
C THR A 203 -7.49 -10.71 -7.67
N LEU A 204 -7.95 -10.61 -6.42
CA LEU A 204 -7.94 -9.34 -5.70
C LEU A 204 -6.49 -8.86 -5.57
N PRO A 205 -6.21 -7.60 -5.93
CA PRO A 205 -4.87 -7.07 -5.83
C PRO A 205 -4.51 -6.86 -4.36
N VAL A 206 -3.96 -7.89 -3.72
CA VAL A 206 -3.33 -7.78 -2.40
C VAL A 206 -2.05 -6.93 -2.52
N SER A 207 -1.40 -6.99 -3.69
CA SER A 207 -0.30 -6.10 -4.05
C SER A 207 -0.34 -5.74 -5.56
N THR A 208 -0.14 -4.47 -5.88
CA THR A 208 0.03 -4.01 -7.28
C THR A 208 1.47 -4.17 -7.78
N SER A 209 2.37 -4.75 -6.98
CA SER A 209 3.82 -4.79 -7.25
C SER A 209 4.16 -5.56 -8.52
N THR A 210 3.46 -6.67 -8.81
CA THR A 210 3.72 -7.51 -9.99
C THR A 210 3.29 -6.82 -11.30
N PRO A 211 2.05 -6.29 -11.42
CA PRO A 211 1.66 -5.49 -12.57
C PRO A 211 2.50 -4.22 -12.74
N GLU A 212 2.82 -3.50 -11.67
CA GLU A 212 3.63 -2.27 -11.76
C GLU A 212 5.05 -2.53 -12.25
N ARG A 213 5.66 -3.67 -11.89
CA ARG A 213 6.98 -4.07 -12.39
C ARG A 213 6.96 -4.35 -13.90
N THR A 214 5.95 -5.08 -14.39
CA THR A 214 5.79 -5.35 -15.83
C THR A 214 5.47 -4.07 -16.61
N PHE A 215 4.57 -3.22 -16.11
CA PHE A 215 4.29 -1.92 -16.74
C PHE A 215 5.50 -0.98 -16.71
N SER A 216 6.31 -0.98 -15.65
CA SER A 216 7.54 -0.19 -15.56
C SER A 216 8.60 -0.67 -16.55
N CYS A 217 8.78 -1.99 -16.68
CA CYS A 217 9.67 -2.57 -17.70
C CYS A 217 9.20 -2.21 -19.11
N LEU A 218 7.90 -2.34 -19.38
CA LEU A 218 7.30 -1.99 -20.67
C LEU A 218 7.38 -0.49 -20.97
N LYS A 219 7.22 0.37 -19.95
CA LYS A 219 7.42 1.82 -20.08
C LYS A 219 8.88 2.14 -20.39
N ARG A 220 9.84 1.53 -19.70
CA ARG A 220 11.28 1.68 -20.00
C ARG A 220 11.61 1.23 -21.42
N LEU A 221 11.08 0.09 -21.88
CA LEU A 221 11.25 -0.38 -23.26
C LEU A 221 10.63 0.58 -24.27
N LYS A 222 9.39 1.04 -24.05
CA LYS A 222 8.74 2.03 -24.93
C LYS A 222 9.50 3.35 -24.98
N THR A 223 9.97 3.85 -23.83
CA THR A 223 10.77 5.06 -23.76
C THR A 223 12.13 4.86 -24.44
N TYR A 224 12.79 3.72 -24.25
CA TYR A 224 14.01 3.37 -24.97
C TYR A 224 13.77 3.36 -26.48
N LEU A 225 12.77 2.62 -26.97
CA LEU A 225 12.43 2.56 -28.40
C LEU A 225 12.07 3.93 -28.99
N ARG A 226 11.33 4.76 -28.26
CA ARG A 226 10.95 6.11 -28.70
C ARG A 226 12.13 7.09 -28.68
N ASN A 227 13.08 6.91 -27.76
CA ASN A 227 14.30 7.72 -27.70
C ASN A 227 15.34 7.27 -28.73
N THR A 228 15.43 5.96 -29.02
CA THR A 228 16.27 5.44 -30.12
C THR A 228 15.70 5.78 -31.49
N MET A 229 14.38 6.02 -31.60
CA MET A 229 13.74 6.52 -32.84
C MET A 229 14.18 7.94 -33.24
N ALA A 230 14.91 8.68 -32.40
CA ALA A 230 15.45 10.00 -32.74
C ALA A 230 16.90 9.95 -33.28
N GLU A 231 17.65 8.87 -33.09
CA GLU A 231 19.09 8.82 -33.43
C GLU A 231 19.44 8.10 -34.73
N THR A 232 18.53 7.35 -35.35
CA THR A 232 18.85 6.67 -36.63
C THR A 232 17.74 6.84 -37.67
N ARG A 233 17.86 7.91 -38.45
CA ARG A 233 17.56 7.81 -39.89
C ARG A 233 18.54 6.79 -40.48
N LEU A 234 18.13 5.53 -40.64
CA LEU A 234 18.82 4.64 -41.56
C LEU A 234 17.85 3.56 -42.10
N ASN A 235 17.25 3.89 -43.24
CA ASN A 235 16.86 3.01 -44.36
C ASN A 235 16.69 1.52 -44.05
N GLY A 236 15.47 1.09 -43.73
CA GLY A 236 15.18 -0.33 -43.56
C GLY A 236 13.74 -0.63 -43.18
N LEU A 237 12.78 -0.05 -43.88
CA LEU A 237 11.39 -0.54 -43.93
C LEU A 237 10.96 -0.60 -45.40
N THR A 238 11.60 -1.53 -46.13
CA THR A 238 10.97 -2.30 -47.20
C THR A 238 10.90 -3.73 -46.70
#